data_AF-A0A7J0GBT1-F1
#
_entry.id   AF-A0A7J0GBT1-F1
#
_cell.length_a   1.000
_cell.length_b   1.000
_cell.length_c   1.000
_cell.angle_alpha   90.00
_cell.angle_beta   90.00
_cell.angle_gamma   90.00
#
_symmetry.space_group_name_H-M   'P 1'
#
loop_
_entity.id
_entity.type
_entity.pdbx_description
1 polymer ?
#
loop_
_entity_poly.entity_id
_entity_poly.type
_entity_poly.pdbx_seq_one_letter_code
_entity_poly.pdbx_strand_id
1 'polypeptide(L)'
;MAIYSDHGKIAFTRPSDKAWTPLECSHVWLEDIIYLNGNVYAVECSRDVLMVDFTGFHLKTIKFAPAQEEGGSDYEAKYLVELGGEIYMVIRCLYDTRIIDTPYLRTWVFVVYKLDTCREKWEKVDGLGNWSIFVGSNYSFSVSASDDSECRKNCIYFMDDYCGMYNMPGSYDTGIYDLDSCKVEPYLTDNVSRYAYSVPLWIRPSLC
;
A
#
# COMPACT_ATOMS: atom_id res chain seq x y z
N MET A 1 1.03 18.08 0.00
CA MET A 1 0.10 17.08 0.55
C MET A 1 -0.87 16.66 -0.54
N ALA A 2 -1.27 15.40 -0.57
CA ALA A 2 -2.30 14.89 -1.46
C ALA A 2 -3.27 14.04 -0.64
N ILE A 3 -4.54 14.04 -1.01
CA ILE A 3 -5.58 13.18 -0.46
C ILE A 3 -6.32 12.53 -1.62
N TYR A 4 -6.80 11.32 -1.40
CA TYR A 4 -7.67 10.62 -2.32
C TYR A 4 -8.85 10.01 -1.55
N SER A 5 -9.91 9.68 -2.28
CA SER A 5 -11.05 8.93 -1.74
C SER A 5 -11.36 7.72 -2.61
N ASP A 6 -12.02 6.74 -2.02
CA ASP A 6 -12.63 5.58 -2.69
C ASP A 6 -13.56 5.95 -3.87
N HIS A 7 -14.13 7.16 -3.89
CA HIS A 7 -14.92 7.68 -5.02
C HIS A 7 -14.10 8.23 -6.20
N GLY A 8 -12.80 7.90 -6.32
CA GLY A 8 -11.96 8.31 -7.45
C GLY A 8 -11.64 9.81 -7.48
N LYS A 9 -11.74 10.49 -6.34
CA LYS A 9 -11.40 11.91 -6.22
C LYS A 9 -10.01 12.04 -5.63
N ILE A 10 -9.17 12.84 -6.27
CA ILE A 10 -7.87 13.24 -5.72
C ILE A 10 -7.88 14.75 -5.54
N ALA A 11 -7.24 15.25 -4.48
CA ALA A 11 -6.91 16.66 -4.37
C ALA A 11 -5.50 16.82 -3.81
N PHE A 12 -4.80 17.88 -4.22
CA PHE A 12 -3.49 18.21 -3.68
C PHE A 12 -3.45 19.65 -3.15
N THR A 13 -2.48 19.91 -2.30
CA THR A 13 -2.14 21.25 -1.82
C THR A 13 -0.64 21.34 -1.55
N ARG A 14 -0.03 22.45 -1.95
CA ARG A 14 1.35 22.81 -1.58
C ARG A 14 1.33 23.63 -0.30
N PRO A 15 2.43 23.69 0.47
CA PRO A 15 2.50 24.53 1.67
C PRO A 15 2.13 26.00 1.45
N SER A 16 2.32 26.51 0.23
CA SER A 16 1.97 27.88 -0.17
C SER A 16 0.53 28.06 -0.64
N ASP A 17 -0.19 26.98 -0.92
CA ASP A 17 -1.52 27.06 -1.54
C ASP A 17 -2.58 27.40 -0.49
N LYS A 18 -3.57 28.21 -0.88
CA LYS A 18 -4.65 28.64 0.01
C LYS A 18 -5.83 27.67 0.06
N ALA A 19 -5.87 26.71 -0.86
CA ALA A 19 -6.95 25.74 -1.00
C ALA A 19 -6.43 24.45 -1.62
N TRP A 20 -7.19 23.38 -1.45
CA TRP A 20 -6.97 22.12 -2.15
C TRP A 20 -7.37 22.27 -3.63
N THR A 21 -6.52 21.82 -4.54
CA THR A 21 -6.81 21.73 -5.97
C THR A 21 -7.35 20.33 -6.27
N PRO A 22 -8.62 20.20 -6.66
CA PRO A 22 -9.16 18.91 -7.08
C PRO A 22 -8.53 18.50 -8.41
N LEU A 23 -8.27 17.20 -8.57
CA LEU A 23 -7.89 16.60 -9.83
C LEU A 23 -9.11 15.87 -10.38
N GLU A 24 -9.43 16.15 -11.64
CA GLU A 24 -10.37 15.31 -12.40
C GLU A 24 -9.67 13.99 -12.72
N CYS A 25 -9.64 13.09 -11.75
CA CYS A 25 -9.25 11.71 -11.99
C CYS A 25 -10.43 10.95 -12.60
N SER A 26 -10.11 9.92 -13.39
CA SER A 26 -11.10 9.04 -14.02
C SER A 26 -12.08 8.50 -12.99
N HIS A 27 -13.25 8.02 -13.43
CA HIS A 27 -14.26 7.36 -12.58
C HIS A 27 -13.79 6.02 -11.98
N VAL A 28 -12.49 5.81 -11.85
CA VAL A 28 -11.87 4.54 -11.43
C VAL A 28 -11.55 4.60 -9.93
N TRP A 29 -11.77 3.48 -9.25
CA TRP A 29 -11.43 3.32 -7.85
C TRP A 29 -9.91 3.21 -7.69
N LEU A 30 -9.36 4.09 -6.86
CA LEU A 30 -7.94 4.15 -6.54
C LEU A 30 -7.69 3.48 -5.20
N GLU A 31 -6.65 2.67 -5.11
CA GLU A 31 -6.28 2.00 -3.87
C GLU A 31 -5.20 2.77 -3.11
N ASP A 32 -4.24 3.38 -3.82
CA ASP A 32 -3.17 4.16 -3.20
C ASP A 32 -2.61 5.23 -4.16
N ILE A 33 -1.94 6.23 -3.59
CA ILE A 33 -1.23 7.28 -4.32
C ILE A 33 0.16 7.53 -3.73
N ILE A 34 1.12 7.86 -4.59
CA ILE A 34 2.43 8.32 -4.16
C ILE A 34 2.89 9.52 -4.99
N TYR A 35 3.64 10.41 -4.36
CA TYR A 35 4.31 11.51 -5.03
C TYR A 35 5.81 11.22 -5.11
N LEU A 36 6.35 11.22 -6.33
CA LEU A 36 7.78 11.03 -6.58
C LEU A 36 8.24 11.84 -7.79
N ASN A 37 9.41 12.47 -7.68
CA ASN A 37 10.09 13.17 -8.79
C ASN A 37 9.18 14.12 -9.60
N GLY A 38 8.30 14.85 -8.92
CA GLY A 38 7.43 15.83 -9.55
C GLY A 38 6.13 15.29 -10.15
N ASN A 39 5.81 14.02 -9.95
CA ASN A 39 4.59 13.41 -10.48
C ASN A 39 3.83 12.67 -9.38
N VAL A 40 2.51 12.64 -9.52
CA VAL A 40 1.63 11.81 -8.70
C VAL A 40 1.37 10.52 -9.46
N TYR A 41 1.54 9.40 -8.78
CA TYR A 41 1.24 8.07 -9.26
C TYR A 41 0.08 7.54 -8.45
N ALA A 42 -0.98 7.09 -9.11
CA ALA A 42 -2.17 6.54 -8.47
C ALA A 42 -2.44 5.15 -9.02
N VAL A 43 -2.58 4.15 -8.14
CA VAL A 43 -2.85 2.76 -8.53
C VAL A 43 -4.34 2.49 -8.52
N GLU A 44 -4.83 1.92 -9.62
CA GLU A 44 -6.21 1.49 -9.80
C GLU A 44 -6.41 0.05 -9.29
N CYS A 45 -7.67 -0.36 -9.10
CA CYS A 45 -8.01 -1.76 -8.74
C CYS A 45 -7.51 -2.80 -9.77
N SER A 46 -7.37 -2.38 -11.04
CA SER A 46 -6.80 -3.17 -12.14
C SER A 46 -5.28 -3.40 -12.04
N ARG A 47 -4.62 -2.76 -11.06
CA ARG A 47 -3.16 -2.63 -10.88
C ARG A 47 -2.48 -1.67 -11.85
N ASP A 48 -3.19 -1.08 -12.81
CA ASP A 48 -2.66 -0.03 -13.66
C ASP A 48 -2.34 1.23 -12.82
N VAL A 49 -1.31 1.97 -13.22
CA VAL A 49 -0.90 3.19 -12.53
C VAL A 49 -1.10 4.41 -13.42
N LEU A 50 -1.93 5.34 -12.96
CA LEU A 50 -2.10 6.65 -13.55
C LEU A 50 -0.96 7.56 -13.10
N MET A 51 -0.31 8.22 -14.05
CA MET A 51 0.66 9.28 -13.80
C MET A 51 -0.01 10.62 -14.09
N VAL A 52 0.01 11.51 -13.10
CA VAL A 52 -0.65 12.81 -13.12
C VAL A 52 0.36 13.88 -12.76
N ASP A 53 0.33 15.01 -13.45
CA ASP A 53 1.16 16.16 -13.10
C ASP A 53 0.55 16.97 -11.94
N PHE A 54 1.27 17.99 -11.49
CA PHE A 54 0.79 18.89 -10.43
C PHE A 54 -0.34 19.82 -10.83
N THR A 55 -0.84 19.77 -12.07
CA THR A 55 -2.04 20.48 -12.48
C THR A 55 -3.27 19.58 -12.46
N GLY A 56 -3.09 18.28 -12.15
CA GLY A 56 -4.15 17.29 -12.26
C GLY A 56 -4.31 16.72 -13.65
N PHE A 57 -3.44 17.12 -14.58
CA PHE A 57 -3.54 16.64 -15.94
C PHE A 57 -3.03 15.21 -15.99
N HIS A 58 -3.90 14.30 -16.44
CA HIS A 58 -3.53 12.94 -16.72
C HIS A 58 -2.45 12.92 -17.80
N LEU A 59 -1.24 12.51 -17.42
CA LEU A 59 -0.12 12.44 -18.36
C LEU A 59 -0.15 11.12 -19.14
N LYS A 60 -0.33 10.00 -18.43
CA LYS A 60 -0.35 8.65 -19.02
C LYS A 60 -0.81 7.59 -18.02
N THR A 61 -1.17 6.42 -18.56
CA THR A 61 -1.40 5.18 -17.79
C THR A 61 -0.27 4.18 -18.06
N ILE A 62 0.40 3.75 -17.00
CA ILE A 62 1.40 2.69 -17.03
C ILE A 62 0.68 1.35 -16.80
N LYS A 63 0.71 0.47 -17.80
CA LYS A 63 -0.02 -0.79 -17.76
C LYS A 63 0.68 -1.84 -16.89
N PHE A 64 -0.08 -2.51 -16.03
CA PHE A 64 0.38 -3.70 -15.32
C PHE A 64 0.25 -4.92 -16.23
N ALA A 65 1.34 -5.25 -16.91
CA ALA A 65 1.44 -6.39 -17.84
C ALA A 65 2.27 -7.62 -17.38
N PRO A 66 2.74 -7.76 -16.11
CA PRO A 66 3.27 -9.04 -15.65
C PRO A 66 2.25 -10.19 -15.78
N ALA A 67 2.73 -11.39 -16.08
CA ALA A 67 1.88 -12.58 -16.12
C ALA A 67 1.23 -12.78 -14.74
N GLN A 68 -0.09 -12.92 -14.73
CA GLN A 68 -0.82 -13.21 -13.49
C GLN A 68 -0.44 -14.64 -13.05
N GLU A 69 0.14 -14.77 -11.86
CA GLU A 69 0.26 -16.08 -11.24
C GLU A 69 -1.16 -16.55 -10.89
N GLU A 70 -1.58 -17.69 -11.45
CA GLU A 70 -2.87 -18.31 -11.13
C GLU A 70 -2.85 -18.72 -9.65
N GLY A 71 -3.54 -17.95 -8.80
CA GLY A 71 -3.48 -18.16 -7.36
C GLY A 71 -4.61 -17.47 -6.58
N GLY A 72 -5.74 -18.18 -6.46
CA GLY A 72 -6.64 -18.34 -5.30
C GLY A 72 -6.94 -17.27 -4.24
N SER A 73 -6.48 -16.01 -4.34
CA SER A 73 -6.87 -14.97 -3.38
C SER A 73 -8.22 -14.36 -3.72
N ASP A 74 -9.09 -14.20 -2.73
CA ASP A 74 -10.41 -13.58 -2.91
C ASP A 74 -10.31 -12.07 -3.06
N TYR A 75 -9.31 -11.44 -2.41
CA TYR A 75 -9.14 -9.99 -2.37
C TYR A 75 -7.67 -9.59 -2.46
N GLU A 76 -7.42 -8.39 -2.98
CA GLU A 76 -6.08 -7.81 -3.08
C GLU A 76 -6.09 -6.34 -2.70
N ALA A 77 -5.14 -5.92 -1.88
CA ALA A 77 -4.80 -4.52 -1.64
C ALA A 77 -3.54 -4.13 -2.42
N LYS A 78 -3.45 -2.92 -2.96
CA LYS A 78 -2.24 -2.40 -3.62
C LYS A 78 -1.75 -1.14 -2.92
N TYR A 79 -0.47 -1.12 -2.60
CA TYR A 79 0.22 0.01 -2.02
C TYR A 79 1.35 0.47 -2.94
N LEU A 80 1.52 1.78 -3.08
CA LEU A 80 2.66 2.37 -3.76
C LEU A 80 3.65 2.88 -2.73
N VAL A 81 4.90 2.43 -2.84
CA VAL A 81 5.95 2.71 -1.86
C VAL A 81 7.19 3.23 -2.56
N GLU A 82 7.76 4.31 -2.02
CA GLU A 82 9.07 4.81 -2.43
C GLU A 82 10.15 4.05 -1.67
N LEU A 83 11.12 3.51 -2.40
CA LEU A 83 12.29 2.82 -1.87
C LEU A 83 13.49 3.17 -2.74
N GLY A 84 14.47 3.86 -2.17
CA GLY A 84 15.74 4.18 -2.84
C GLY A 84 15.59 5.14 -4.03
N GLY A 85 14.56 5.97 -4.06
CA GLY A 85 14.22 6.88 -5.15
C GLY A 85 13.39 6.24 -6.26
N GLU A 86 12.91 5.01 -6.06
CA GLU A 86 12.16 4.24 -7.05
C GLU A 86 10.78 3.84 -6.52
N ILE A 87 9.85 3.54 -7.43
CA ILE A 87 8.47 3.16 -7.07
C ILE A 87 8.34 1.65 -7.05
N TYR A 88 7.80 1.14 -5.95
CA TYR A 88 7.40 -0.24 -5.79
C TYR A 88 5.89 -0.32 -5.59
N MET A 89 5.26 -1.32 -6.21
CA MET A 89 3.90 -1.72 -5.92
C MET A 89 3.95 -2.97 -5.05
N VAL A 90 3.35 -2.87 -3.87
CA VAL A 90 3.18 -4.00 -2.95
C VAL A 90 1.73 -4.46 -3.05
N ILE A 91 1.55 -5.70 -3.50
CA ILE A 91 0.24 -6.34 -3.59
C ILE A 91 0.08 -7.26 -2.39
N ARG A 92 -0.92 -7.01 -1.55
CA ARG A 92 -1.29 -7.84 -0.41
C ARG A 92 -2.45 -8.73 -0.82
N CYS A 93 -2.22 -10.03 -0.90
CA CYS A 93 -3.25 -11.00 -1.22
C CYS A 93 -3.92 -11.49 0.07
N LEU A 94 -5.25 -11.48 0.07
CA LEU A 94 -6.09 -11.80 1.20
C LEU A 94 -7.06 -12.94 0.83
N TYR A 95 -7.36 -13.78 1.80
CA TYR A 95 -8.38 -14.82 1.68
C TYR A 95 -9.47 -14.59 2.71
N ASP A 96 -10.72 -14.89 2.33
CA ASP A 96 -11.83 -14.90 3.27
C ASP A 96 -11.77 -16.18 4.09
N THR A 97 -11.62 -16.02 5.40
CA THR A 97 -11.57 -17.14 6.35
C THR A 97 -12.95 -17.55 6.88
N ARG A 98 -14.03 -16.87 6.48
CA ARG A 98 -15.38 -17.15 6.97
C ARG A 98 -16.29 -17.77 5.91
N ILE A 99 -17.26 -18.54 6.40
CA ILE A 99 -18.35 -19.19 5.62
C ILE A 99 -19.67 -18.39 5.79
N ILE A 100 -19.67 -17.24 6.46
CA ILE A 100 -20.86 -16.40 6.76
C ILE A 100 -20.89 -15.13 5.90
N ASP A 101 -22.03 -14.41 5.89
CA ASP A 101 -22.32 -13.21 5.07
C ASP A 101 -21.36 -12.01 5.23
N THR A 102 -20.31 -12.13 6.04
CA THR A 102 -19.40 -11.04 6.40
C THR A 102 -17.96 -11.52 6.26
N PRO A 103 -17.15 -11.02 5.30
CA PRO A 103 -15.82 -11.55 5.06
C PRO A 103 -14.86 -11.28 6.21
N TYR A 104 -14.00 -12.24 6.56
CA TYR A 104 -12.87 -12.05 7.49
C TYR A 104 -11.57 -12.26 6.73
N LEU A 105 -10.99 -11.15 6.30
CA LEU A 105 -9.83 -11.16 5.44
C LEU A 105 -8.57 -11.40 6.27
N ARG A 106 -7.77 -12.37 5.82
CA ARG A 106 -6.45 -12.66 6.38
C ARG A 106 -5.39 -12.60 5.30
N THR A 107 -4.24 -12.05 5.66
CA THR A 107 -3.10 -11.94 4.75
C THR A 107 -2.52 -13.32 4.47
N TRP A 108 -2.46 -13.67 3.19
CA TRP A 108 -1.84 -14.90 2.72
C TRP A 108 -0.38 -14.66 2.31
N VAL A 109 -0.18 -13.72 1.40
CA VAL A 109 1.13 -13.45 0.78
C VAL A 109 1.22 -12.00 0.33
N PHE A 110 2.44 -11.52 0.20
CA PHE A 110 2.72 -10.28 -0.51
C PHE A 110 3.50 -10.56 -1.79
N VAL A 111 3.19 -9.81 -2.84
CA VAL A 111 3.96 -9.80 -4.08
C VAL A 111 4.42 -8.38 -4.35
N VAL A 112 5.70 -8.21 -4.66
CA VAL A 112 6.28 -6.89 -4.85
C VAL A 112 6.74 -6.74 -6.30
N TYR A 113 6.41 -5.60 -6.90
CA TYR A 113 6.84 -5.20 -8.22
C TYR A 113 7.56 -3.87 -8.17
N LYS A 114 8.65 -3.75 -8.91
CA LYS A 114 9.37 -2.51 -9.14
C LYS A 114 8.97 -1.90 -10.47
N LEU A 115 8.75 -0.59 -10.51
CA LEU A 115 8.51 0.14 -11.75
C LEU A 115 9.83 0.57 -12.39
N ASP A 116 10.14 0.02 -13.56
CA ASP A 116 11.11 0.62 -14.48
C ASP A 116 10.43 1.84 -15.13
N THR A 117 10.76 3.03 -14.64
CA THR A 117 10.20 4.29 -15.14
C THR A 117 10.69 4.65 -16.55
N CYS A 118 11.84 4.12 -16.99
CA CYS A 118 12.37 4.36 -18.33
C CYS A 118 11.65 3.52 -19.38
N ARG A 119 11.32 2.27 -19.05
CA ARG A 119 10.66 1.33 -19.95
C ARG A 119 9.16 1.24 -19.74
N GLU A 120 8.65 1.83 -18.66
CA GLU A 120 7.26 1.77 -18.20
C GLU A 120 6.80 0.34 -18.00
N LYS A 121 7.65 -0.47 -17.36
CA LYS A 121 7.41 -1.89 -17.12
C LYS A 121 7.52 -2.23 -15.64
N TRP A 122 6.68 -3.17 -15.23
CA TRP A 122 6.72 -3.74 -13.90
C TRP A 122 7.56 -5.01 -13.91
N GLU A 123 8.51 -5.08 -12.98
CA GLU A 123 9.38 -6.24 -12.78
C GLU A 123 9.12 -6.80 -11.39
N LYS A 124 8.76 -8.09 -11.30
CA LYS A 124 8.61 -8.77 -10.01
C LYS A 124 9.96 -8.80 -9.30
N VAL A 125 9.96 -8.48 -8.01
CA VAL A 125 11.15 -8.59 -7.16
C VAL A 125 10.89 -9.58 -6.05
N ASP A 126 11.86 -10.46 -5.80
CA ASP A 126 11.78 -11.48 -4.76
C ASP A 126 12.29 -10.97 -3.40
N GLY A 127 12.87 -9.77 -3.36
CA GLY A 127 13.38 -9.18 -2.13
C GLY A 127 13.63 -7.68 -2.22
N LEU A 128 13.70 -7.07 -1.04
CA LEU A 128 13.93 -5.64 -0.79
C LEU A 128 15.39 -5.35 -0.38
N GLY A 129 16.23 -6.39 -0.31
CA GLY A 129 17.62 -6.27 0.11
C GLY A 129 17.75 -5.81 1.56
N ASN A 130 18.32 -4.64 1.80
CA ASN A 130 18.50 -4.07 3.14
C ASN A 130 17.30 -3.24 3.63
N TRP A 131 16.20 -3.24 2.89
CA TRP A 131 15.03 -2.42 3.19
C TRP A 131 13.89 -3.24 3.77
N SER A 132 13.01 -2.55 4.47
CA SER A 132 11.73 -3.06 4.96
C SER A 132 10.64 -2.08 4.56
N ILE A 133 9.46 -2.59 4.27
CA ILE A 133 8.30 -1.79 3.89
C ILE A 133 7.24 -1.87 4.98
N PHE A 134 6.57 -0.75 5.24
CA PHE A 134 5.44 -0.63 6.14
C PHE A 134 4.21 -0.26 5.33
N VAL A 135 3.14 -1.05 5.42
CA VAL A 135 1.85 -0.82 4.72
C VAL A 135 0.68 -0.82 5.70
N GLY A 136 -0.34 -0.02 5.39
CA GLY A 136 -1.55 0.08 6.21
C GLY A 136 -2.48 1.19 5.72
N SER A 137 -3.42 1.57 6.57
CA SER A 137 -4.54 2.47 6.22
C SER A 137 -4.18 3.94 5.96
N ASN A 138 -2.95 4.35 6.30
CA ASN A 138 -2.50 5.73 6.12
C ASN A 138 -1.51 5.90 4.96
N TYR A 139 -0.21 5.83 5.27
CA TYR A 139 0.87 6.10 4.35
C TYR A 139 1.82 4.94 4.41
N SER A 140 2.10 4.37 3.25
CA SER A 140 3.06 3.30 3.09
C SER A 140 4.46 3.88 2.90
N PHE A 141 5.46 3.33 3.60
CA PHE A 141 6.82 3.83 3.55
C PHE A 141 7.86 2.72 3.67
N SER A 142 9.08 3.01 3.23
CA SER A 142 10.23 2.14 3.41
C SER A 142 11.19 2.67 4.48
N VAL A 143 11.89 1.74 5.11
CA VAL A 143 12.97 1.98 6.07
C VAL A 143 14.17 1.13 5.68
N SER A 144 15.36 1.73 5.67
CA SER A 144 16.60 0.98 5.51
C SER A 144 17.01 0.40 6.86
N ALA A 145 17.34 -0.89 6.92
CA ALA A 145 17.84 -1.53 8.14
C ALA A 145 19.19 -0.96 8.60
N SER A 146 19.88 -0.20 7.75
CA SER A 146 21.06 0.58 8.16
C SER A 146 20.70 1.82 8.98
N ASP A 147 19.52 2.40 8.76
CA ASP A 147 19.06 3.60 9.43
C ASP A 147 18.33 3.28 10.74
N ASP A 148 17.72 2.10 10.82
CA ASP A 148 17.03 1.58 11.99
C ASP A 148 17.36 0.09 12.21
N SER A 149 18.20 -0.17 13.21
CA SER A 149 18.66 -1.53 13.52
C SER A 149 17.57 -2.43 14.13
N GLU A 150 16.42 -1.88 14.54
CA GLU A 150 15.32 -2.65 15.12
C GLU A 150 14.42 -3.28 14.05
N CYS A 151 14.49 -2.76 12.81
CA CYS A 151 13.73 -3.29 11.68
C CYS A 151 14.45 -4.48 11.03
N ARG A 152 13.71 -5.57 10.81
CA ARG A 152 14.19 -6.73 10.04
C ARG A 152 14.20 -6.38 8.57
N LYS A 153 15.38 -6.44 7.93
CA LYS A 153 15.52 -6.28 6.48
C LYS A 153 14.70 -7.33 5.73
N ASN A 154 14.35 -7.02 4.47
CA ASN A 154 13.62 -7.91 3.58
C ASN A 154 12.26 -8.36 4.14
N CYS A 155 11.60 -7.48 4.89
CA CYS A 155 10.29 -7.75 5.49
C CYS A 155 9.27 -6.67 5.12
N ILE A 156 8.00 -7.06 5.11
CA ILE A 156 6.85 -6.18 4.96
C ILE A 156 6.06 -6.21 6.27
N TYR A 157 6.00 -5.08 6.94
CA TYR A 157 5.21 -4.87 8.15
C TYR A 157 3.84 -4.35 7.72
N PHE A 158 2.77 -5.01 8.17
CA PHE A 158 1.43 -4.64 7.76
C PHE A 158 0.49 -4.47 8.95
N MET A 159 -0.42 -3.51 8.80
CA MET A 159 -1.51 -3.26 9.73
C MET A 159 -2.85 -3.67 9.12
N ASP A 160 -3.86 -3.81 9.97
CA ASP A 160 -5.22 -4.09 9.50
C ASP A 160 -5.90 -2.80 9.04
N ASP A 161 -6.02 -2.67 7.72
CA ASP A 161 -6.60 -1.55 7.00
C ASP A 161 -7.98 -1.88 6.42
N TYR A 162 -8.45 -3.12 6.55
CA TYR A 162 -9.80 -3.56 6.15
C TYR A 162 -10.79 -3.62 7.33
N CYS A 163 -10.32 -3.38 8.57
CA CYS A 163 -11.13 -3.45 9.79
C CYS A 163 -12.35 -2.50 9.80
N GLY A 164 -12.49 -1.59 8.83
CA GLY A 164 -13.63 -0.68 8.70
C GLY A 164 -14.88 -1.27 8.06
N MET A 165 -14.78 -2.35 7.27
CA MET A 165 -15.98 -2.86 6.57
C MET A 165 -16.87 -3.70 7.47
N TYR A 166 -16.31 -4.40 8.47
CA TYR A 166 -17.06 -5.36 9.26
C TYR A 166 -16.54 -5.45 10.70
N ASN A 167 -17.13 -4.62 11.57
CA ASN A 167 -16.93 -4.59 13.03
C ASN A 167 -17.25 -5.95 13.66
N MET A 168 -16.31 -6.89 13.63
CA MET A 168 -16.46 -8.18 14.26
C MET A 168 -15.38 -8.39 15.33
N PRO A 169 -15.73 -9.01 16.47
CA PRO A 169 -14.78 -9.28 17.53
C PRO A 169 -13.75 -10.32 17.05
N GLY A 170 -12.56 -9.86 16.69
CA GLY A 170 -11.41 -10.66 16.27
C GLY A 170 -10.11 -9.87 16.45
N SER A 171 -8.96 -10.55 16.40
CA SER A 171 -7.67 -9.85 16.35
C SER A 171 -7.50 -9.19 14.99
N TYR A 172 -6.90 -7.99 14.98
CA TYR A 172 -6.55 -7.29 13.76
C TYR A 172 -5.64 -8.15 12.87
N ASP A 173 -5.78 -8.03 11.56
CA ASP A 173 -4.86 -8.62 10.59
C ASP A 173 -3.56 -7.81 10.48
N THR A 174 -2.71 -7.98 11.49
CA THR A 174 -1.43 -7.28 11.66
C THR A 174 -0.28 -8.29 11.73
N GLY A 175 0.84 -7.99 11.08
CA GLY A 175 1.94 -8.93 11.02
C GLY A 175 3.18 -8.42 10.33
N ILE A 176 4.15 -9.33 10.24
CA ILE A 176 5.40 -9.16 9.51
C ILE A 176 5.47 -10.29 8.50
N TYR A 177 5.55 -9.94 7.23
CA TYR A 177 5.79 -10.88 6.15
C TYR A 177 7.28 -10.88 5.82
N ASP A 178 7.91 -12.03 5.97
CA ASP A 178 9.31 -12.25 5.62
C ASP A 178 9.39 -12.75 4.18
N LEU A 179 10.06 -11.98 3.30
CA LEU A 179 10.18 -12.29 1.88
C LEU A 179 11.14 -13.45 1.58
N ASP A 180 12.10 -13.73 2.46
CA ASP A 180 13.04 -14.85 2.29
C ASP A 180 12.36 -16.20 2.53
N SER A 181 11.50 -16.26 3.56
CA SER A 181 10.78 -17.47 3.95
C SER A 181 9.38 -17.58 3.37
N CYS A 182 8.88 -16.49 2.78
CA CYS A 182 7.51 -16.32 2.28
C CYS A 182 6.43 -16.60 3.35
N LYS A 183 6.68 -16.20 4.60
CA LYS A 183 5.79 -16.47 5.74
C LYS A 183 5.31 -15.21 6.43
N VAL A 184 4.05 -15.27 6.87
CA VAL A 184 3.45 -14.28 7.77
C VAL A 184 3.72 -14.68 9.22
N GLU A 185 4.31 -13.77 9.97
CA GLU A 185 4.41 -13.82 11.43
C GLU A 185 3.42 -12.81 12.04
N PRO A 186 2.45 -13.25 12.87
CA PRO A 186 1.51 -12.33 13.52
C PRO A 186 2.22 -11.34 14.45
N TYR A 187 1.84 -10.06 14.38
CA TYR A 187 2.33 -9.02 15.30
C TYR A 187 1.37 -8.93 16.49
N LEU A 188 1.93 -8.94 17.72
CA LEU A 188 1.28 -8.72 19.03
C LEU A 188 -0.26 -8.93 19.06
N THR A 189 -0.70 -10.11 19.49
CA THR A 189 -2.13 -10.45 19.68
C THR A 189 -2.72 -9.99 21.01
N ASP A 190 -1.88 -9.52 21.95
CA ASP A 190 -2.30 -9.28 23.33
C ASP A 190 -2.58 -7.79 23.57
N ASN A 191 -3.72 -7.50 24.20
CA ASN A 191 -4.17 -6.16 24.60
C ASN A 191 -4.47 -5.14 23.49
N VAL A 192 -4.75 -5.57 22.25
CA VAL A 192 -5.27 -4.63 21.26
C VAL A 192 -6.70 -4.24 21.63
N SER A 193 -6.91 -2.93 21.79
CA SER A 193 -8.20 -2.34 22.14
C SER A 193 -9.28 -2.82 21.16
N ARG A 194 -10.36 -3.41 21.67
CA ARG A 194 -11.51 -3.90 20.86
C ARG A 194 -12.40 -2.77 20.31
N TYR A 195 -12.00 -1.52 20.49
CA TYR A 195 -12.81 -0.36 20.16
C TYR A 195 -12.53 0.11 18.74
N ALA A 196 -13.53 -0.07 17.88
CA ALA A 196 -13.53 0.19 16.44
C ALA A 196 -13.48 1.66 16.01
N TYR A 197 -13.02 2.58 16.87
CA TYR A 197 -13.04 4.01 16.54
C TYR A 197 -11.84 4.47 15.70
N SER A 198 -10.77 3.66 15.64
CA SER A 198 -9.58 3.99 14.86
C SER A 198 -8.90 2.70 14.41
N VAL A 199 -8.63 2.62 13.11
CA VAL A 199 -7.76 1.58 12.54
C VAL A 199 -6.32 1.80 13.02
N PRO A 200 -5.52 0.73 13.20
CA PRO A 200 -4.12 0.88 13.54
C PRO A 200 -3.36 1.66 12.45
N LEU A 201 -2.49 2.57 12.90
CA LEU A 201 -1.71 3.48 12.04
C LEU A 201 -0.22 3.33 12.31
N TRP A 202 0.57 3.39 11.25
CA TRP A 202 2.02 3.53 11.41
C TRP A 202 2.39 4.97 11.76
N ILE A 203 3.28 5.12 12.74
CA ILE A 203 3.91 6.39 13.08
C ILE A 203 5.39 6.27 12.75
N ARG A 204 5.86 7.05 11.80
CA ARG A 204 7.29 7.27 11.57
C ARG A 204 7.69 8.58 12.25
N PRO A 205 8.28 8.55 13.45
CA PRO A 205 8.77 9.78 14.07
C PRO A 205 9.84 10.39 13.16
N SER A 206 9.60 11.59 12.67
CA SER A 206 10.64 12.38 12.00
C SER A 206 11.62 12.84 13.08
N LEU A 207 12.87 12.38 13.01
CA LEU A 207 13.94 12.99 13.80
C LEU A 207 14.12 14.42 13.26
N CYS A 208 13.83 15.40 14.12
CA CYS A 208 14.08 16.82 13.87
C CYS A 208 15.57 17.11 13.74
#